data_AF-A0A7S2L5J5-F1
#
_entry.id   AF-A0A7S2L5J5-F1
#
_cell.length_a   1.000
_cell.length_b   1.000
_cell.length_c   1.000
_cell.angle_alpha   90.00
_cell.angle_beta   90.00
_cell.angle_gamma   90.00
#
_symmetry.space_group_name_H-M   'P 1'
#
loop_
_entity.id
_entity.type
_entity.pdbx_description
1 polymer ?
#
loop_
_entity_poly.entity_id
_entity_poly.type
_entity_poly.pdbx_seq_one_letter_code
_entity_poly.pdbx_strand_id
1 'polypeptide(L)'
;FATHGARGMELFTTAGQSFLVVANDGNVNNDDGWPTAINENDVNDGNVSYLLRWSATTNETINETPTKRQAANASNPQTTALIVIGLCLGLAVGATGLAMVCRGQMQGKATDPAWAAISLEQLNAVRKEAKALLGARYAEATMYDINQSLIRPACEAAQKCYAHIVNPDVFLHVDIFVSHAWAENFDEFVNSLNKAFHLHPVKPNLWICAFALIQSSDPKVVSKQVGLDQDPSKSPFTRALRKAEKLLVVRNNAVDLYSRIWCCWELAVAVEHDFLKRPGALIVAGPATFSREQKVDITHAGASNEEDKVRILRHLLVKGSYADINKKLTQVQNHAAENAPHVV
;
A
#
# COMPACT_ATOMS: atom_id res chain seq x y z
N PHE A 1 25.27 -14.31 34.54
CA PHE A 1 26.46 -13.47 34.34
C PHE A 1 26.54 -13.11 32.87
N ALA A 2 26.34 -11.82 32.59
CA ALA A 2 26.60 -11.04 31.37
C ALA A 2 26.58 -11.72 29.98
N THR A 3 25.52 -11.41 29.22
CA THR A 3 25.54 -11.31 27.75
C THR A 3 26.30 -10.04 27.34
N HIS A 4 27.49 -10.20 26.74
CA HIS A 4 28.09 -9.25 25.78
C HIS A 4 27.91 -9.93 24.40
N GLY A 5 27.42 -9.35 23.31
CA GLY A 5 27.29 -7.95 22.92
C GLY A 5 27.84 -7.81 21.50
N ALA A 6 27.32 -8.53 20.50
CA ALA A 6 27.68 -8.28 19.10
C ALA A 6 26.93 -7.02 18.64
N ARG A 7 27.66 -5.92 18.42
CA ARG A 7 27.14 -4.67 17.86
C ARG A 7 27.70 -4.49 16.45
N GLY A 8 26.80 -4.27 15.49
CA GLY A 8 27.12 -3.82 14.13
C GLY A 8 27.08 -4.92 13.09
N MET A 9 25.98 -5.00 12.35
CA MET A 9 25.90 -5.71 11.07
C MET A 9 25.36 -4.69 10.07
N GLU A 10 26.16 -4.27 9.11
CA GLU A 10 25.74 -3.31 8.08
C GLU A 10 25.77 -3.97 6.71
N LEU A 11 24.68 -3.76 5.97
CA LEU A 11 24.48 -4.26 4.62
C LEU A 11 24.59 -3.08 3.67
N PHE A 12 25.56 -3.12 2.77
CA PHE A 12 25.74 -2.09 1.74
C PHE A 12 25.25 -2.60 0.40
N THR A 13 24.49 -1.77 -0.31
CA THR A 13 24.01 -2.05 -1.67
C THR A 13 24.35 -0.91 -2.60
N THR A 14 25.10 -1.22 -3.67
CA THR A 14 25.34 -0.31 -4.79
C THR A 14 25.38 -1.11 -6.09
N ALA A 15 24.69 -0.62 -7.12
CA ALA A 15 24.74 -1.14 -8.50
C ALA A 15 24.65 -2.68 -8.63
N GLY A 16 23.67 -3.31 -7.97
CA GLY A 16 23.38 -4.74 -8.15
C GLY A 16 24.30 -5.71 -7.39
N GLN A 17 25.14 -5.22 -6.46
CA GLN A 17 25.94 -6.07 -5.57
C GLN A 17 25.63 -5.77 -4.10
N SER A 18 25.65 -6.83 -3.28
CA SER A 18 25.47 -6.75 -1.83
C SER A 18 26.73 -7.26 -1.14
N PHE A 19 27.20 -6.52 -0.14
CA PHE A 19 28.38 -6.87 0.64
C PHE A 19 27.98 -7.05 2.11
N LEU A 20 28.51 -8.11 2.73
CA LEU A 20 28.39 -8.35 4.16
C LEU A 20 29.78 -8.19 4.78
N VAL A 21 29.94 -7.17 5.62
CA VAL A 21 31.18 -6.96 6.38
C VAL A 21 30.92 -7.40 7.82
N VAL A 22 31.73 -8.32 8.32
CA VAL A 22 31.73 -8.73 9.73
C VAL A 22 33.06 -8.31 10.33
N ALA A 23 33.04 -7.32 11.22
CA ALA A 23 34.22 -6.94 11.98
C ALA A 23 34.49 -8.00 13.06
N ASN A 24 35.76 -8.33 13.28
CA ASN A 24 36.19 -9.20 14.37
C ASN A 24 36.92 -8.33 15.40
N ASP A 25 36.56 -8.47 16.68
CA ASP A 25 37.07 -7.65 17.76
C ASP A 25 38.56 -7.96 18.04
N GLY A 26 39.42 -7.23 17.35
CA GLY A 26 40.83 -7.04 17.72
C GLY A 26 40.95 -5.76 18.54
N ASN A 27 41.32 -5.92 19.80
CA ASN A 27 41.53 -4.88 20.81
C ASN A 27 42.32 -3.66 20.28
N VAL A 28 41.66 -2.51 20.08
CA VAL A 28 42.30 -1.22 19.88
C VAL A 28 41.61 -0.20 20.79
N ASN A 29 42.25 0.12 21.91
CA ASN A 29 41.99 1.36 22.64
C ASN A 29 42.59 2.50 21.82
N ASN A 30 41.77 3.48 21.42
CA ASN A 30 42.15 4.89 21.44
C ASN A 30 40.91 5.76 21.21
N ASP A 31 40.82 6.79 22.04
CA ASP A 31 39.93 7.94 21.91
C ASP A 31 40.24 8.74 20.63
N ASP A 32 39.24 9.52 20.19
CA ASP A 32 39.23 10.55 19.15
C ASP A 32 38.80 10.15 17.71
N GLY A 33 37.63 10.67 17.31
CA GLY A 33 37.30 11.00 15.92
C GLY A 33 36.64 9.91 15.07
N TRP A 34 35.43 10.21 14.56
CA TRP A 34 34.81 9.44 13.47
C TRP A 34 35.62 9.61 12.17
N PRO A 35 35.95 8.54 11.41
CA PRO A 35 36.58 8.70 10.12
C PRO A 35 35.54 8.85 9.00
N THR A 36 35.73 9.91 8.21
CA THR A 36 35.21 10.08 6.85
C THR A 36 35.70 8.98 5.92
N ALA A 37 34.79 8.51 5.05
CA ALA A 37 34.96 7.76 3.79
C ALA A 37 36.30 7.02 3.55
N ILE A 38 36.24 5.69 3.54
CA ILE A 38 37.35 4.79 3.19
C ILE A 38 37.57 4.80 1.67
N ASN A 39 38.82 4.99 1.24
CA ASN A 39 39.26 4.94 -0.17
C ASN A 39 39.75 3.52 -0.52
N GLU A 40 39.60 3.08 -1.77
CA GLU A 40 39.86 1.71 -2.26
C GLU A 40 41.33 1.22 -2.16
N ASN A 41 42.25 2.01 -1.61
CA ASN A 41 43.69 1.72 -1.63
C ASN A 41 44.30 1.24 -0.29
N ASP A 42 43.54 1.11 0.79
CA ASP A 42 44.09 0.78 2.13
C ASP A 42 44.03 -0.71 2.53
N VAL A 43 43.77 -1.63 1.60
CA VAL A 43 43.78 -3.07 1.90
C VAL A 43 45.16 -3.66 1.64
N ASN A 44 46.13 -3.37 2.53
CA ASN A 44 47.39 -4.10 2.62
C ASN A 44 48.02 -3.92 4.01
N ASP A 45 47.40 -4.50 5.03
CA ASP A 45 48.11 -4.84 6.26
C ASP A 45 47.45 -6.04 6.96
N GLY A 46 48.10 -7.20 6.82
CA GLY A 46 48.26 -8.25 7.84
C GLY A 46 47.07 -8.97 8.47
N ASN A 47 45.83 -8.47 8.43
CA ASN A 47 44.69 -9.10 9.10
C ASN A 47 43.71 -9.67 8.07
N VAL A 48 43.70 -11.00 7.99
CA VAL A 48 42.91 -11.78 7.03
C VAL A 48 41.41 -11.46 7.18
N SER A 49 40.86 -10.83 6.15
CA SER A 49 39.41 -10.67 5.95
C SER A 49 38.99 -11.57 4.79
N TYR A 50 38.04 -12.48 5.01
CA TYR A 50 37.47 -13.26 3.91
C TYR A 50 36.48 -12.38 3.13
N LEU A 51 36.84 -12.02 1.90
CA LEU A 51 35.94 -11.32 0.98
C LEU A 51 35.18 -12.36 0.15
N LEU A 52 33.94 -12.66 0.53
CA LEU A 52 33.06 -13.54 -0.25
C LEU A 52 32.35 -12.72 -1.32
N ARG A 53 32.85 -12.78 -2.56
CA ARG A 53 32.23 -12.17 -3.73
C ARG A 53 31.15 -13.09 -4.28
N TRP A 54 29.91 -12.62 -4.33
CA TRP A 54 28.82 -13.33 -5.01
C TRP A 54 28.36 -12.53 -6.23
N SER A 55 28.38 -13.15 -7.41
CA SER A 55 27.84 -12.59 -8.65
C SER A 55 26.67 -13.46 -9.10
N ALA A 56 25.48 -12.90 -9.15
CA ALA A 56 24.29 -13.58 -9.65
C ALA A 56 24.21 -13.50 -11.19
N THR A 57 25.22 -13.97 -11.92
CA THR A 57 25.14 -14.12 -13.38
C THR A 57 26.12 -15.16 -13.92
N THR A 58 25.52 -16.22 -14.50
CA THR A 58 25.97 -17.14 -15.57
C THR A 58 27.17 -18.10 -15.39
N ASN A 59 26.92 -19.34 -15.82
CA ASN A 59 27.87 -20.43 -16.11
C ASN A 59 29.06 -19.96 -16.96
N GLU A 60 30.24 -19.82 -16.38
CA GLU A 60 31.50 -20.03 -17.10
C GLU A 60 32.52 -20.74 -16.20
N THR A 61 33.19 -21.73 -16.77
CA THR A 61 34.20 -22.57 -16.15
C THR A 61 35.52 -21.80 -16.11
N ILE A 62 36.01 -21.43 -14.92
CA ILE A 62 37.34 -20.83 -14.77
C ILE A 62 38.35 -21.96 -14.50
N ASN A 63 39.31 -22.13 -15.41
CA ASN A 63 40.52 -22.93 -15.21
C ASN A 63 41.62 -22.03 -14.62
N GLU A 64 42.15 -22.37 -13.45
CA GLU A 64 43.37 -21.76 -12.91
C GLU A 64 44.47 -22.80 -12.68
N THR A 65 45.66 -22.50 -13.17
CA THR A 65 46.92 -23.24 -12.98
C THR A 65 47.68 -22.66 -11.78
N PRO A 66 48.21 -23.48 -10.84
CA PRO A 66 48.87 -22.95 -9.64
C PRO A 66 50.37 -22.70 -9.86
N THR A 67 50.85 -21.53 -9.42
CA THR A 67 52.29 -21.26 -9.21
C THR A 67 52.69 -21.54 -7.76
N LYS A 68 53.87 -22.18 -7.61
CA LYS A 68 54.46 -22.65 -6.35
C LYS A 68 55.07 -21.50 -5.54
N ARG A 69 54.74 -21.39 -4.23
CA ARG A 69 55.74 -21.47 -3.13
C ARG A 69 55.11 -21.44 -1.73
N GLN A 70 55.78 -22.19 -0.86
CA GLN A 70 55.78 -22.21 0.61
C GLN A 70 54.70 -23.02 1.33
N ALA A 71 55.17 -24.16 1.83
CA ALA A 71 54.56 -25.00 2.84
C ALA A 71 54.98 -24.53 4.24
N ALA A 72 54.05 -24.48 5.17
CA ALA A 72 54.17 -25.04 6.54
C ALA A 72 52.98 -24.59 7.40
N ASN A 73 51.94 -25.41 7.48
CA ASN A 73 51.29 -25.84 8.72
C ASN A 73 50.07 -26.69 8.35
N ALA A 74 50.18 -27.98 8.64
CA ALA A 74 49.15 -28.96 8.38
C ALA A 74 48.01 -28.82 9.39
N SER A 75 46.96 -28.10 9.03
CA SER A 75 45.60 -28.37 9.51
C SER A 75 44.87 -29.17 8.44
N ASN A 76 44.31 -30.31 8.84
CA ASN A 76 43.65 -31.29 7.99
C ASN A 76 42.72 -30.66 6.91
N PRO A 77 43.01 -30.79 5.60
CA PRO A 77 42.22 -30.16 4.53
C PRO A 77 40.78 -30.67 4.45
N GLN A 78 40.47 -31.83 5.04
CA GLN A 78 39.09 -32.30 5.13
C GLN A 78 38.24 -31.51 6.14
N THR A 79 38.86 -30.96 7.19
CA THR A 79 38.13 -30.23 8.24
C THR A 79 37.76 -28.82 7.79
N THR A 80 38.62 -28.13 7.06
CA THR A 80 38.36 -26.78 6.52
C THR A 80 37.30 -26.81 5.42
N ALA A 81 37.31 -27.83 4.55
CA ALA A 81 36.28 -28.01 3.52
C ALA A 81 34.89 -28.27 4.12
N LEU A 82 34.80 -29.07 5.20
CA LEU A 82 33.53 -29.33 5.91
C LEU A 82 32.97 -28.08 6.61
N ILE A 83 33.81 -27.19 7.14
CA ILE A 83 33.38 -25.94 7.77
C ILE A 83 32.84 -24.94 6.74
N VAL A 84 33.51 -24.80 5.58
CA VAL A 84 33.05 -23.91 4.50
C VAL A 84 31.75 -24.42 3.88
N ILE A 85 31.63 -25.74 3.65
CA ILE A 85 30.37 -26.36 3.17
C ILE A 85 29.26 -26.16 4.22
N GLY A 86 29.55 -26.35 5.51
CA GLY A 86 28.60 -26.13 6.60
C GLY A 86 28.11 -24.68 6.72
N LEU A 87 29.00 -23.69 6.56
CA LEU A 87 28.62 -22.27 6.55
C LEU A 87 27.81 -21.89 5.31
N CYS A 88 28.19 -22.38 4.12
CA CYS A 88 27.43 -22.16 2.90
C CYS A 88 26.05 -22.83 2.94
N LEU A 89 25.92 -24.05 3.50
CA LEU A 89 24.63 -24.69 3.72
C LEU A 89 23.80 -23.97 4.80
N GLY A 90 24.41 -23.52 5.89
CA GLY A 90 23.72 -22.74 6.93
C GLY A 90 23.17 -21.41 6.41
N LEU A 91 23.94 -20.70 5.59
CA LEU A 91 23.51 -19.46 4.93
C LEU A 91 22.46 -19.72 3.85
N ALA A 92 22.56 -20.81 3.08
CA ALA A 92 21.56 -21.18 2.08
C ALA A 92 20.23 -21.62 2.72
N VAL A 93 20.27 -22.35 3.83
CA VAL A 93 19.08 -22.73 4.61
C VAL A 93 18.46 -21.52 5.31
N GLY A 94 19.28 -20.58 5.81
CA GLY A 94 18.82 -19.31 6.36
C GLY A 94 18.15 -18.41 5.30
N ALA A 95 18.75 -18.29 4.11
CA ALA A 95 18.22 -17.47 3.01
C ALA A 95 16.92 -18.05 2.42
N THR A 96 16.82 -19.37 2.31
CA THR A 96 15.59 -20.04 1.85
C THR A 96 14.45 -19.92 2.87
N GLY A 97 14.75 -20.03 4.17
CA GLY A 97 13.78 -19.77 5.24
C GLY A 97 13.27 -18.32 5.24
N LEU A 98 14.18 -17.35 5.11
CA LEU A 98 13.82 -15.93 5.07
C LEU A 98 13.00 -15.57 3.82
N ALA A 99 13.37 -16.10 2.66
CA ALA A 99 12.63 -15.91 1.40
C ALA A 99 11.22 -16.52 1.48
N MET A 100 11.05 -17.67 2.15
CA MET A 100 9.75 -18.30 2.34
C MET A 100 8.84 -17.47 3.28
N VAL A 101 9.38 -16.93 4.38
CA VAL A 101 8.64 -16.04 5.29
C VAL A 101 8.25 -14.74 4.60
N CYS A 102 9.17 -14.12 3.84
CA CYS A 102 8.89 -12.89 3.08
C CYS A 102 7.81 -13.13 2.00
N ARG A 103 7.84 -14.28 1.31
CA ARG A 103 6.84 -14.65 0.29
C ARG A 103 5.46 -14.88 0.92
N GLY A 104 5.38 -15.52 2.09
CA GLY A 104 4.13 -15.71 2.82
C GLY A 104 3.51 -14.39 3.31
N GLN A 105 4.33 -13.47 3.84
CA GLN A 105 3.87 -12.14 4.25
C GLN A 105 3.37 -11.31 3.06
N MET A 106 4.08 -11.34 1.93
CA MET A 106 3.66 -10.66 0.70
C MET A 106 2.34 -11.22 0.15
N GLN A 107 2.13 -12.53 0.22
CA GLN A 107 0.90 -13.17 -0.25
C GLN A 107 -0.31 -12.83 0.64
N GLY A 108 -0.11 -12.72 1.95
CA GLY A 108 -1.14 -12.24 2.88
C GLY A 108 -1.57 -10.79 2.56
N LYS A 109 -0.60 -9.90 2.32
CA LYS A 109 -0.88 -8.51 1.92
C LYS A 109 -1.60 -8.43 0.57
N ALA A 110 -1.18 -9.22 -0.43
CA ALA A 110 -1.79 -9.23 -1.75
C ALA A 110 -3.30 -9.54 -1.75
N THR A 111 -3.78 -10.29 -0.75
CA THR A 111 -5.20 -10.72 -0.66
C THR A 111 -6.01 -9.90 0.34
N ASP A 112 -5.37 -8.96 1.04
CA ASP A 112 -6.01 -8.09 2.03
C ASP A 112 -6.32 -6.73 1.41
N PRO A 113 -7.61 -6.34 1.25
CA PRO A 113 -8.02 -5.10 0.61
C PRO A 113 -7.40 -3.85 1.21
N ALA A 114 -7.02 -3.88 2.50
CA ALA A 114 -6.34 -2.77 3.14
C ALA A 114 -4.96 -2.46 2.55
N TRP A 115 -4.34 -3.40 1.83
CA TRP A 115 -3.06 -3.22 1.14
C TRP A 115 -3.23 -2.90 -0.35
N ALA A 116 -4.40 -2.40 -0.75
CA ALA A 116 -4.68 -1.98 -2.12
C ALA A 116 -4.90 -0.46 -2.21
N ALA A 117 -4.02 0.31 -1.58
CA ALA A 117 -4.04 1.78 -1.63
C ALA A 117 -3.09 2.34 -2.70
N ILE A 118 -3.32 3.59 -3.09
CA ILE A 118 -2.43 4.39 -3.94
C ILE A 118 -2.00 5.66 -3.20
N SER A 119 -0.83 6.22 -3.52
CA SER A 119 -0.43 7.52 -2.99
C SER A 119 -1.20 8.67 -3.66
N LEU A 120 -1.24 9.84 -3.03
CA LEU A 120 -1.77 11.06 -3.65
C LEU A 120 -1.01 11.44 -4.93
N GLU A 121 0.30 11.15 -5.00
CA GLU A 121 1.11 11.36 -6.19
C GLU A 121 0.68 10.44 -7.34
N GLN A 122 0.45 9.15 -7.06
CA GLN A 122 -0.07 8.19 -8.04
C GLN A 122 -1.44 8.62 -8.57
N LEU A 123 -2.33 9.14 -7.72
CA LEU A 123 -3.60 9.71 -8.17
C LEU A 123 -3.41 10.90 -9.13
N ASN A 124 -2.45 11.78 -8.85
CA ASN A 124 -2.11 12.90 -9.73
C ASN A 124 -1.46 12.44 -11.05
N ALA A 125 -0.70 11.34 -11.03
CA ALA A 125 -0.19 10.73 -12.25
C ALA A 125 -1.33 10.22 -13.15
N VAL A 126 -2.31 9.52 -12.57
CA VAL A 126 -3.53 9.08 -13.28
C VAL A 126 -4.28 10.29 -13.86
N ARG A 127 -4.40 11.38 -13.10
CA ARG A 127 -4.99 12.64 -13.58
C ARG A 127 -4.31 13.17 -14.84
N LYS A 128 -2.98 13.21 -14.83
CA LYS A 128 -2.18 13.67 -15.98
C LYS A 128 -2.36 12.75 -17.19
N GLU A 129 -2.30 11.44 -16.99
CA GLU A 129 -2.46 10.45 -18.05
C GLU A 129 -3.87 10.48 -18.65
N ALA A 130 -4.90 10.53 -17.82
CA ALA A 130 -6.28 10.65 -18.25
C ALA A 130 -6.51 11.92 -19.09
N LYS A 131 -5.93 13.05 -18.69
CA LYS A 131 -6.01 14.31 -19.44
C LYS A 131 -5.34 14.21 -20.81
N ALA A 132 -4.20 13.52 -20.89
CA ALA A 132 -3.53 13.27 -22.17
C ALA A 132 -4.34 12.32 -23.07
N LEU A 133 -4.91 11.26 -22.50
CA LEU A 133 -5.66 10.24 -23.22
C LEU A 133 -7.01 10.74 -23.75
N LEU A 134 -7.75 11.49 -22.94
CA LEU A 134 -9.11 11.93 -23.26
C LEU A 134 -9.15 13.29 -23.99
N GLY A 135 -8.06 14.06 -23.94
CA GLY A 135 -7.98 15.38 -24.57
C GLY A 135 -9.11 16.31 -24.11
N ALA A 136 -9.85 16.90 -25.05
CA ALA A 136 -10.97 17.80 -24.74
C ALA A 136 -12.08 17.15 -23.92
N ARG A 137 -12.31 15.83 -24.08
CA ARG A 137 -13.34 15.09 -23.33
C ARG A 137 -13.03 14.98 -21.84
N TYR A 138 -11.78 15.19 -21.44
CA TYR A 138 -11.37 15.12 -20.05
C TYR A 138 -12.14 16.08 -19.14
N ALA A 139 -12.53 17.25 -19.66
CA ALA A 139 -13.22 18.28 -18.88
C ALA A 139 -14.52 17.78 -18.23
N GLU A 140 -15.21 16.84 -18.86
CA GLU A 140 -16.47 16.26 -18.41
C GLU A 140 -16.32 14.82 -17.90
N ALA A 141 -15.10 14.28 -17.92
CA ALA A 141 -14.86 12.88 -17.59
C ALA A 141 -15.18 12.57 -16.13
N THR A 142 -15.91 11.48 -15.92
CA THR A 142 -16.25 10.93 -14.61
C THR A 142 -15.30 9.81 -14.23
N MET A 143 -15.38 9.30 -12.99
CA MET A 143 -14.63 8.09 -12.63
C MET A 143 -15.01 6.89 -13.51
N TYR A 144 -16.24 6.82 -14.05
CA TYR A 144 -16.61 5.80 -15.03
C TYR A 144 -15.73 5.87 -16.28
N ASP A 145 -15.52 7.08 -16.81
CA ASP A 145 -14.69 7.30 -18.00
C ASP A 145 -13.22 6.95 -17.71
N ILE A 146 -12.69 7.37 -16.56
CA ILE A 146 -11.32 7.04 -16.15
C ILE A 146 -11.15 5.53 -15.99
N ASN A 147 -12.12 4.87 -15.37
CA ASN A 147 -12.11 3.43 -15.22
C ASN A 147 -12.12 2.73 -16.59
N GLN A 148 -13.02 3.13 -17.47
CA GLN A 148 -13.20 2.51 -18.78
C GLN A 148 -11.98 2.69 -19.69
N SER A 149 -11.37 3.88 -19.68
CA SER A 149 -10.28 4.23 -20.60
C SER A 149 -8.89 3.88 -20.10
N LEU A 150 -8.67 3.81 -18.79
CA LEU A 150 -7.33 3.69 -18.20
C LEU A 150 -7.23 2.53 -17.20
N ILE A 151 -8.05 2.55 -16.14
CA ILE A 151 -7.88 1.64 -15.00
C ILE A 151 -8.22 0.19 -15.36
N ARG A 152 -9.39 -0.03 -15.98
CA ARG A 152 -9.87 -1.37 -16.35
C ARG A 152 -8.96 -2.07 -17.35
N PRO A 153 -8.54 -1.44 -18.47
CA PRO A 153 -7.59 -2.07 -19.39
C PRO A 153 -6.29 -2.51 -18.71
N ALA A 154 -5.76 -1.69 -17.79
CA ALA A 154 -4.58 -2.05 -17.01
C ALA A 154 -4.84 -3.24 -16.08
N CYS A 155 -5.97 -3.25 -15.36
CA CYS A 155 -6.37 -4.36 -14.50
C CYS A 155 -6.51 -5.68 -15.27
N GLU A 156 -7.13 -5.64 -16.45
CA GLU A 156 -7.32 -6.81 -17.31
C GLU A 156 -5.99 -7.32 -17.87
N ALA A 157 -5.09 -6.44 -18.29
CA ALA A 157 -3.77 -6.84 -18.79
C ALA A 157 -2.91 -7.49 -17.68
N ALA A 158 -2.96 -6.97 -16.46
CA ALA A 158 -2.12 -7.43 -15.35
C ALA A 158 -2.78 -8.51 -14.47
N GLN A 159 -4.09 -8.72 -14.60
CA GLN A 159 -4.92 -9.57 -13.72
C GLN A 159 -4.78 -9.19 -12.23
N LYS A 160 -4.70 -7.89 -11.95
CA LYS A 160 -4.51 -7.30 -10.61
C LYS A 160 -5.30 -5.99 -10.49
N CYS A 161 -5.55 -5.52 -9.28
CA CYS A 161 -6.11 -4.18 -9.11
C CYS A 161 -5.05 -3.13 -9.43
N TYR A 162 -5.49 -1.94 -9.85
CA TYR A 162 -4.57 -0.89 -10.28
C TYR A 162 -3.56 -0.49 -9.20
N ALA A 163 -4.00 -0.46 -7.94
CA ALA A 163 -3.12 -0.21 -6.80
C ALA A 163 -1.94 -1.19 -6.73
N HIS A 164 -2.12 -2.47 -7.05
CA HIS A 164 -1.05 -3.47 -7.08
C HIS A 164 -0.20 -3.40 -8.36
N ILE A 165 -0.73 -2.82 -9.44
CA ILE A 165 0.03 -2.59 -10.68
C ILE A 165 1.07 -1.48 -10.45
N VAL A 166 0.66 -0.38 -9.84
CA VAL A 166 1.55 0.78 -9.59
C VAL A 166 2.43 0.61 -8.35
N ASN A 167 2.22 -0.45 -7.57
CA ASN A 167 3.01 -0.82 -6.39
C ASN A 167 3.48 -2.29 -6.48
N PRO A 168 4.30 -2.67 -7.48
CA PRO A 168 4.64 -4.08 -7.73
C PRO A 168 5.52 -4.69 -6.63
N ASP A 169 6.38 -3.88 -6.00
CA ASP A 169 7.36 -4.35 -5.01
C ASP A 169 6.87 -4.22 -3.57
N VAL A 170 6.18 -3.11 -3.26
CA VAL A 170 5.74 -2.79 -1.90
C VAL A 170 4.30 -2.28 -1.93
N PHE A 171 3.35 -3.14 -1.54
CA PHE A 171 1.95 -2.73 -1.41
C PHE A 171 1.77 -1.66 -0.33
N LEU A 172 0.89 -0.70 -0.61
CA LEU A 172 0.58 0.39 0.30
C LEU A 172 -0.62 0.02 1.17
N HIS A 173 -0.45 0.16 2.49
CA HIS A 173 -1.54 0.04 3.45
C HIS A 173 -2.42 1.31 3.40
N VAL A 174 -3.71 1.15 3.61
CA VAL A 174 -4.68 2.25 3.68
C VAL A 174 -4.46 3.10 4.92
N ASP A 175 -4.23 4.40 4.72
CA ASP A 175 -4.31 5.40 5.79
C ASP A 175 -5.69 6.05 5.77
N ILE A 176 -6.16 6.43 4.57
CA ILE A 176 -7.45 7.09 4.35
C ILE A 176 -8.31 6.23 3.44
N PHE A 177 -9.48 5.85 3.94
CA PHE A 177 -10.53 5.29 3.10
C PHE A 177 -11.31 6.43 2.44
N VAL A 178 -11.46 6.40 1.11
CA VAL A 178 -12.12 7.47 0.35
C VAL A 178 -13.50 7.02 -0.11
N SER A 179 -14.55 7.59 0.47
CA SER A 179 -15.94 7.41 0.04
C SER A 179 -16.31 8.47 -1.00
N HIS A 180 -16.71 8.03 -2.19
CA HIS A 180 -16.87 8.90 -3.35
C HIS A 180 -17.87 8.33 -4.39
N ALA A 181 -18.33 9.17 -5.32
CA ALA A 181 -19.35 8.80 -6.30
C ALA A 181 -18.74 8.57 -7.68
N TRP A 182 -19.02 7.44 -8.34
CA TRP A 182 -18.41 7.16 -9.64
C TRP A 182 -18.84 8.13 -10.77
N ALA A 183 -20.04 8.69 -10.67
CA ALA A 183 -20.56 9.68 -11.63
C ALA A 183 -20.08 11.11 -11.33
N GLU A 184 -19.19 11.32 -10.36
CA GLU A 184 -18.59 12.63 -10.13
C GLU A 184 -17.56 12.98 -11.20
N ASN A 185 -17.33 14.27 -11.42
CA ASN A 185 -16.26 14.75 -12.28
C ASN A 185 -14.89 14.39 -11.67
N PHE A 186 -14.04 13.73 -12.45
CA PHE A 186 -12.76 13.22 -11.95
C PHE A 186 -11.75 14.32 -11.60
N ASP A 187 -11.72 15.41 -12.37
CA ASP A 187 -10.80 16.52 -12.07
C ASP A 187 -11.19 17.22 -10.76
N GLU A 188 -12.49 17.46 -10.54
CA GLU A 188 -13.04 17.98 -9.29
C GLU A 188 -12.73 17.07 -8.10
N PHE A 189 -12.89 15.74 -8.27
CA PHE A 189 -12.52 14.74 -7.28
C PHE A 189 -11.04 14.86 -6.90
N VAL A 190 -10.13 14.80 -7.87
CA VAL A 190 -8.68 14.88 -7.59
C VAL A 190 -8.30 16.24 -6.97
N ASN A 191 -8.92 17.34 -7.40
CA ASN A 191 -8.72 18.65 -6.77
C ASN A 191 -9.16 18.66 -5.31
N SER A 192 -10.26 18.00 -4.98
CA SER A 192 -10.78 17.91 -3.60
C SER A 192 -9.81 17.15 -2.68
N LEU A 193 -9.24 16.03 -3.15
CA LEU A 193 -8.22 15.29 -2.38
C LEU A 193 -6.93 16.10 -2.21
N ASN A 194 -6.45 16.74 -3.27
CA ASN A 194 -5.26 17.60 -3.17
C ASN A 194 -5.47 18.74 -2.16
N LYS A 195 -6.65 19.37 -2.18
CA LYS A 195 -7.00 20.42 -1.19
C LYS A 195 -7.13 19.86 0.22
N ALA A 196 -7.73 18.68 0.43
CA ALA A 196 -7.84 18.09 1.76
C ALA A 196 -6.46 17.85 2.39
N PHE A 197 -5.47 17.46 1.59
CA PHE A 197 -4.14 17.08 2.07
C PHE A 197 -3.02 18.07 1.75
N HIS A 198 -3.31 19.28 1.24
CA HIS A 198 -2.24 20.19 0.78
C HIS A 198 -1.26 20.57 1.89
N LEU A 199 -1.75 20.81 3.11
CA LEU A 199 -0.93 21.14 4.29
C LEU A 199 -0.30 19.93 5.00
N HIS A 200 -0.65 18.70 4.61
CA HIS A 200 -0.08 17.52 5.26
C HIS A 200 1.39 17.34 4.81
N PRO A 201 2.38 17.30 5.72
CA PRO A 201 3.79 17.16 5.35
C PRO A 201 4.07 15.79 4.72
N VAL A 202 3.44 14.74 5.25
CA VAL A 202 3.45 13.39 4.67
C VAL A 202 2.08 13.14 4.05
N LYS A 203 2.05 12.82 2.76
CA LYS A 203 0.80 12.53 2.06
C LYS A 203 0.34 11.12 2.41
N PRO A 204 -0.95 10.91 2.70
CA PRO A 204 -1.45 9.59 3.06
C PRO A 204 -1.59 8.67 1.85
N ASN A 205 -1.65 7.38 2.12
CA ASN A 205 -2.11 6.36 1.19
C ASN A 205 -3.64 6.29 1.17
N LEU A 206 -4.19 6.31 -0.03
CA LEU A 206 -5.61 6.46 -0.31
C LEU A 206 -6.17 5.13 -0.82
N TRP A 207 -7.16 4.60 -0.11
CA TRP A 207 -7.98 3.51 -0.63
C TRP A 207 -9.18 4.08 -1.37
N ILE A 208 -9.19 3.92 -2.69
CA ILE A 208 -10.24 4.41 -3.58
C ILE A 208 -10.74 3.21 -4.39
N CYS A 209 -12.03 2.93 -4.33
CA CYS A 209 -12.59 1.67 -4.83
C CYS A 209 -12.30 1.38 -6.31
N ALA A 210 -12.22 2.40 -7.16
CA ALA A 210 -11.87 2.24 -8.58
C ALA A 210 -10.46 1.65 -8.77
N PHE A 211 -9.51 2.01 -7.91
CA PHE A 211 -8.11 1.57 -8.00
C PHE A 211 -7.81 0.33 -7.15
N ALA A 212 -8.55 0.16 -6.05
CA ALA A 212 -8.32 -0.90 -5.08
C ALA A 212 -8.93 -2.25 -5.46
N LEU A 213 -9.99 -2.25 -6.26
CA LEU A 213 -10.64 -3.46 -6.76
C LEU A 213 -10.11 -3.82 -8.15
N ILE A 214 -10.12 -5.11 -8.50
CA ILE A 214 -9.79 -5.53 -9.86
C ILE A 214 -10.97 -5.17 -10.75
N GLN A 215 -10.71 -4.26 -11.69
CA GLN A 215 -11.69 -3.80 -12.66
C GLN A 215 -11.70 -4.73 -13.87
N SER A 216 -12.88 -5.09 -14.35
CA SER A 216 -13.04 -6.03 -15.47
C SER A 216 -14.31 -5.73 -16.26
N SER A 217 -14.29 -6.02 -17.55
CA SER A 217 -15.45 -6.03 -18.43
C SER A 217 -16.40 -7.17 -18.11
N ASP A 218 -15.90 -8.24 -17.47
CA ASP A 218 -16.75 -9.30 -16.93
C ASP A 218 -17.31 -8.87 -15.56
N PRO A 219 -18.63 -8.56 -15.47
CA PRO A 219 -19.24 -8.14 -14.21
C PRO A 219 -19.14 -9.21 -13.12
N LYS A 220 -18.95 -10.49 -13.47
CA LYS A 220 -18.78 -11.57 -12.49
C LYS A 220 -17.48 -11.44 -11.72
N VAL A 221 -16.41 -10.94 -12.35
CA VAL A 221 -15.11 -10.75 -11.69
C VAL A 221 -15.22 -9.71 -10.57
N VAL A 222 -15.85 -8.58 -10.87
CA VAL A 222 -16.09 -7.49 -9.89
C VAL A 222 -17.09 -7.96 -8.83
N SER A 223 -18.20 -8.56 -9.24
CA SER A 223 -19.25 -9.02 -8.30
C SER A 223 -18.72 -10.08 -7.33
N LYS A 224 -17.87 -10.99 -7.79
CA LYS A 224 -17.21 -11.99 -6.94
C LYS A 224 -16.31 -11.34 -5.89
N GLN A 225 -15.59 -10.27 -6.22
CA GLN A 225 -14.77 -9.58 -5.24
C GLN A 225 -15.61 -8.84 -4.18
N VAL A 226 -16.71 -8.23 -4.60
CA VAL A 226 -17.57 -7.44 -3.74
C VAL A 226 -18.49 -8.31 -2.86
N GLY A 227 -18.89 -9.50 -3.35
CA GLY A 227 -19.98 -10.29 -2.79
C GLY A 227 -19.78 -11.81 -2.80
N LEU A 228 -18.58 -12.31 -2.52
CA LEU A 228 -18.37 -13.75 -2.27
C LEU A 228 -19.16 -14.27 -1.04
N ASP A 229 -19.47 -13.39 -0.09
CA ASP A 229 -20.24 -13.70 1.09
C ASP A 229 -21.43 -12.75 1.12
N GLN A 230 -22.67 -13.24 1.18
CA GLN A 230 -23.94 -12.47 1.24
C GLN A 230 -23.99 -11.33 2.30
N ASP A 231 -22.92 -11.16 3.07
CA ASP A 231 -22.71 -10.25 4.17
C ASP A 231 -21.83 -9.06 3.74
N PRO A 232 -22.39 -7.83 3.59
CA PRO A 232 -21.62 -6.64 3.24
C PRO A 232 -20.52 -6.30 4.26
N SER A 233 -20.57 -6.86 5.46
CA SER A 233 -19.53 -6.69 6.49
C SER A 233 -18.20 -7.40 6.18
N LYS A 234 -18.22 -8.32 5.21
CA LYS A 234 -17.03 -9.03 4.70
C LYS A 234 -16.52 -8.48 3.37
N SER A 235 -17.25 -7.54 2.77
CA SER A 235 -16.86 -6.90 1.52
C SER A 235 -15.47 -6.23 1.64
N PRO A 236 -14.74 -6.07 0.53
CA PRO A 236 -13.44 -5.39 0.52
C PRO A 236 -13.52 -3.96 1.04
N PHE A 237 -14.65 -3.27 0.81
CA PHE A 237 -14.95 -1.95 1.36
C PHE A 237 -14.87 -1.95 2.89
N THR A 238 -15.66 -2.83 3.53
CA THR A 238 -15.69 -2.92 5.00
C THR A 238 -14.34 -3.33 5.57
N ARG A 239 -13.65 -4.28 4.92
CA ARG A 239 -12.34 -4.77 5.38
C ARG A 239 -11.27 -3.69 5.31
N ALA A 240 -11.24 -2.89 4.25
CA ALA A 240 -10.32 -1.77 4.12
C ALA A 240 -10.67 -0.63 5.09
N LEU A 241 -11.94 -0.23 5.18
CA LEU A 241 -12.38 0.86 6.06
C LEU A 241 -12.08 0.59 7.53
N ARG A 242 -12.23 -0.66 8.00
CA ARG A 242 -11.88 -1.05 9.38
C ARG A 242 -10.40 -0.92 9.71
N LYS A 243 -9.54 -0.93 8.69
CA LYS A 243 -8.08 -0.81 8.84
C LYS A 243 -7.58 0.60 8.52
N ALA A 244 -8.43 1.47 7.97
CA ALA A 244 -8.09 2.85 7.73
C ALA A 244 -8.02 3.64 9.04
N GLU A 245 -7.12 4.62 9.09
CA GLU A 245 -7.04 5.56 10.20
C GLU A 245 -8.23 6.54 10.15
N LYS A 246 -8.52 7.04 8.94
CA LYS A 246 -9.54 8.07 8.69
C LYS A 246 -10.44 7.73 7.50
N LEU A 247 -11.63 8.30 7.50
CA LEU A 247 -12.58 8.29 6.41
C LEU A 247 -12.60 9.69 5.78
N LEU A 248 -12.34 9.76 4.47
CA LEU A 248 -12.56 10.95 3.67
C LEU A 248 -13.84 10.79 2.86
N VAL A 249 -14.81 11.67 3.08
CA VAL A 249 -16.02 11.79 2.27
C VAL A 249 -15.81 12.89 1.23
N VAL A 250 -15.85 12.53 -0.05
CA VAL A 250 -15.66 13.47 -1.16
C VAL A 250 -17.02 13.77 -1.78
N ARG A 251 -17.49 15.01 -1.58
CA ARG A 251 -18.68 15.54 -2.22
C ARG A 251 -18.33 16.15 -3.58
N ASN A 252 -19.33 16.31 -4.43
CA ASN A 252 -19.16 16.81 -5.78
C ASN A 252 -20.41 17.59 -6.23
N ASN A 253 -20.32 18.23 -7.39
CA ASN A 253 -21.41 19.00 -7.99
C ASN A 253 -22.39 18.19 -8.86
N ALA A 254 -22.00 17.00 -9.30
CA ALA A 254 -22.71 16.25 -10.33
C ALA A 254 -23.79 15.31 -9.76
N VAL A 255 -23.50 14.65 -8.64
CA VAL A 255 -24.36 13.62 -8.06
C VAL A 255 -24.30 13.63 -6.54
N ASP A 256 -25.46 13.41 -5.91
CA ASP A 256 -25.53 13.21 -4.46
C ASP A 256 -24.81 11.90 -4.10
N LEU A 257 -23.77 11.99 -3.28
CA LEU A 257 -23.01 10.84 -2.82
C LEU A 257 -23.91 9.76 -2.19
N TYR A 258 -24.89 10.18 -1.40
CA TYR A 258 -25.79 9.26 -0.69
C TYR A 258 -26.96 8.75 -1.53
N SER A 259 -27.00 9.09 -2.82
CA SER A 259 -27.83 8.37 -3.77
C SER A 259 -27.28 6.97 -4.10
N ARG A 260 -26.09 6.61 -3.60
CA ARG A 260 -25.45 5.31 -3.80
C ARG A 260 -25.41 4.52 -2.48
N ILE A 261 -26.01 3.33 -2.48
CA ILE A 261 -26.18 2.54 -1.25
C ILE A 261 -24.85 2.12 -0.62
N TRP A 262 -23.81 1.89 -1.43
CA TRP A 262 -22.46 1.56 -0.96
C TRP A 262 -21.83 2.72 -0.19
N CYS A 263 -22.02 3.97 -0.62
CA CYS A 263 -21.54 5.14 0.12
C CYS A 263 -22.29 5.33 1.45
N CYS A 264 -23.59 4.99 1.48
CA CYS A 264 -24.36 4.95 2.72
C CYS A 264 -23.85 3.86 3.68
N TRP A 265 -23.52 2.68 3.14
CA TRP A 265 -22.93 1.57 3.89
C TRP A 265 -21.57 1.92 4.48
N GLU A 266 -20.68 2.55 3.71
CA GLU A 266 -19.37 3.01 4.17
C GLU A 266 -19.51 3.95 5.38
N LEU A 267 -20.44 4.92 5.32
CA LEU A 267 -20.67 5.78 6.48
C LEU A 267 -21.24 5.02 7.68
N ALA A 268 -22.14 4.04 7.46
CA ALA A 268 -22.66 3.22 8.53
C ALA A 268 -21.54 2.43 9.24
N VAL A 269 -20.63 1.83 8.48
CA VAL A 269 -19.44 1.18 9.04
C VAL A 269 -18.56 2.19 9.78
N ALA A 270 -18.35 3.39 9.24
CA ALA A 270 -17.56 4.42 9.92
C ALA A 270 -18.19 4.86 11.27
N VAL A 271 -19.53 4.92 11.35
CA VAL A 271 -20.25 5.17 12.60
C VAL A 271 -20.01 4.05 13.61
N GLU A 272 -20.07 2.78 13.17
CA GLU A 272 -19.81 1.62 14.03
C GLU A 272 -18.38 1.57 14.57
N HIS A 273 -17.42 2.14 13.84
CA HIS A 273 -16.00 2.21 14.22
C HIS A 273 -15.61 3.60 14.78
N ASP A 274 -16.60 4.35 15.27
CA ASP A 274 -16.44 5.62 15.98
C ASP A 274 -15.71 6.74 15.21
N PHE A 275 -15.64 6.68 13.87
CA PHE A 275 -14.99 7.73 13.06
C PHE A 275 -15.65 9.10 13.26
N LEU A 276 -16.96 9.14 13.50
CA LEU A 276 -17.70 10.39 13.76
C LEU A 276 -17.49 10.95 15.18
N LYS A 277 -16.93 10.15 16.09
CA LYS A 277 -16.66 10.55 17.47
C LYS A 277 -15.18 10.87 17.70
N ARG A 278 -14.29 10.27 16.91
CA ARG A 278 -12.85 10.49 16.96
C ARG A 278 -12.48 11.80 16.24
N PRO A 279 -11.92 12.81 16.94
CA PRO A 279 -11.51 14.06 16.31
C PRO A 279 -10.55 13.82 15.14
N GLY A 280 -10.82 14.43 13.99
CA GLY A 280 -10.01 14.30 12.77
C GLY A 280 -10.06 12.94 12.07
N ALA A 281 -10.88 11.98 12.53
CA ALA A 281 -11.04 10.69 11.86
C ALA A 281 -12.05 10.74 10.70
N LEU A 282 -12.97 11.69 10.70
CA LEU A 282 -13.84 12.00 9.56
C LEU A 282 -13.36 13.30 8.92
N ILE A 283 -13.05 13.25 7.62
CA ILE A 283 -12.73 14.41 6.79
C ILE A 283 -13.83 14.54 5.73
N VAL A 284 -14.30 15.76 5.48
CA VAL A 284 -15.25 16.04 4.39
C VAL A 284 -14.63 17.06 3.45
N ALA A 285 -14.57 16.72 2.17
CA ALA A 285 -14.01 17.57 1.12
C ALA A 285 -14.99 17.74 -0.05
N GLY A 286 -14.67 18.69 -0.92
CA GLY A 286 -15.46 18.98 -2.12
C GLY A 286 -16.71 19.83 -1.88
N PRO A 287 -17.36 20.27 -2.96
CA PRO A 287 -18.48 21.20 -2.91
C PRO A 287 -19.72 20.62 -2.21
N ALA A 288 -20.46 21.47 -1.53
CA ALA A 288 -21.62 21.14 -0.70
C ALA A 288 -22.96 21.25 -1.46
N THR A 289 -22.97 20.96 -2.75
CA THR A 289 -24.12 21.24 -3.64
C THR A 289 -25.38 20.46 -3.29
N PHE A 290 -25.21 19.28 -2.71
CA PHE A 290 -26.31 18.45 -2.23
C PHE A 290 -26.55 18.58 -0.72
N SER A 291 -25.91 19.54 -0.05
CA SER A 291 -26.25 19.86 1.33
C SER A 291 -27.63 20.49 1.35
N ARG A 292 -28.61 19.77 1.90
CA ARG A 292 -30.03 20.12 1.86
C ARG A 292 -30.57 20.31 3.27
N GLU A 293 -31.61 21.13 3.39
CA GLU A 293 -32.50 21.10 4.55
C GLU A 293 -33.26 19.76 4.64
N GLN A 294 -33.52 19.14 3.48
CA GLN A 294 -34.16 17.84 3.38
C GLN A 294 -33.23 16.72 3.86
N LYS A 295 -33.76 15.85 4.72
CA LYS A 295 -33.03 14.71 5.28
C LYS A 295 -32.76 13.65 4.22
N VAL A 296 -31.59 13.03 4.29
CA VAL A 296 -31.24 11.84 3.49
C VAL A 296 -32.16 10.69 3.86
N ASP A 297 -32.63 9.94 2.85
CA ASP A 297 -33.32 8.67 3.03
C ASP A 297 -32.59 7.55 2.29
N ILE A 298 -31.95 6.67 3.07
CA ILE A 298 -31.17 5.55 2.56
C ILE A 298 -31.99 4.57 1.70
N THR A 299 -33.30 4.49 1.88
CA THR A 299 -34.15 3.56 1.11
C THR A 299 -34.24 3.96 -0.36
N HIS A 300 -34.03 5.25 -0.67
CA HIS A 300 -33.97 5.77 -2.03
C HIS A 300 -32.60 5.63 -2.70
N ALA A 301 -31.56 5.23 -1.96
CA ALA A 301 -30.24 5.01 -2.55
C ALA A 301 -30.26 3.84 -3.53
N GLY A 302 -29.57 3.98 -4.66
CA GLY A 302 -29.47 2.97 -5.71
C GLY A 302 -28.19 2.15 -5.64
N ALA A 303 -28.16 1.05 -6.40
CA ALA A 303 -26.99 0.21 -6.61
C ALA A 303 -26.90 -0.24 -8.06
N SER A 304 -25.70 -0.50 -8.57
CA SER A 304 -25.56 -1.19 -9.86
C SER A 304 -25.99 -2.65 -9.79
N ASN A 305 -25.99 -3.23 -8.59
CA ASN A 305 -26.54 -4.55 -8.29
C ASN A 305 -27.61 -4.41 -7.20
N GLU A 306 -28.87 -4.62 -7.56
CA GLU A 306 -30.00 -4.49 -6.62
C GLU A 306 -29.92 -5.48 -5.44
N GLU A 307 -29.26 -6.63 -5.60
CA GLU A 307 -29.05 -7.54 -4.47
C GLU A 307 -28.18 -6.92 -3.39
N ASP A 308 -27.19 -6.10 -3.76
CA ASP A 308 -26.34 -5.40 -2.80
C ASP A 308 -27.18 -4.41 -1.99
N LYS A 309 -28.08 -3.68 -2.65
CA LYS A 309 -29.02 -2.78 -1.97
C LYS A 309 -29.86 -3.52 -0.95
N VAL A 310 -30.48 -4.63 -1.35
CA VAL A 310 -31.32 -5.44 -0.45
C VAL A 310 -30.52 -5.96 0.74
N ARG A 311 -29.29 -6.46 0.51
CA ARG A 311 -28.41 -6.98 1.57
C ARG A 311 -27.98 -5.89 2.54
N ILE A 312 -27.54 -4.74 2.04
CA ILE A 312 -27.13 -3.59 2.86
C ILE A 312 -28.28 -3.09 3.71
N LEU A 313 -29.46 -2.85 3.10
CA LEU A 313 -30.64 -2.38 3.83
C LEU A 313 -31.04 -3.38 4.92
N ARG A 314 -31.08 -4.68 4.60
CA ARG A 314 -31.36 -5.73 5.59
C ARG A 314 -30.36 -5.71 6.74
N HIS A 315 -29.06 -5.58 6.45
CA HIS A 315 -28.01 -5.57 7.47
C HIS A 315 -28.13 -4.37 8.41
N LEU A 316 -28.41 -3.19 7.86
CA LEU A 316 -28.59 -1.97 8.64
C LEU A 316 -29.84 -2.04 9.53
N LEU A 317 -30.92 -2.65 9.04
CA LEU A 317 -32.15 -2.84 9.82
C LEU A 317 -31.95 -3.82 10.98
N VAL A 318 -31.09 -4.82 10.84
CA VAL A 318 -30.76 -5.75 11.94
C VAL A 318 -29.96 -5.04 13.04
N LYS A 319 -29.13 -4.06 12.69
CA LYS A 319 -28.29 -3.34 13.64
C LYS A 319 -28.96 -2.13 14.30
N GLY A 320 -30.03 -1.61 13.72
CA GLY A 320 -30.71 -0.42 14.22
C GLY A 320 -31.84 0.02 13.31
N SER A 321 -32.11 1.33 13.28
CA SER A 321 -33.17 1.89 12.43
C SER A 321 -32.61 2.65 11.23
N TYR A 322 -33.38 2.72 10.14
CA TYR A 322 -33.05 3.61 9.02
C TYR A 322 -33.04 5.09 9.46
N ALA A 323 -33.85 5.47 10.44
CA ALA A 323 -33.90 6.84 10.94
C ALA A 323 -32.55 7.28 11.55
N ASP A 324 -31.88 6.39 12.29
CA ASP A 324 -30.59 6.69 12.91
C ASP A 324 -29.49 6.89 11.87
N ILE A 325 -29.40 5.99 10.88
CA ILE A 325 -28.40 6.14 9.82
C ILE A 325 -28.71 7.34 8.92
N ASN A 326 -29.98 7.61 8.59
CA ASN A 326 -30.41 8.79 7.84
C ASN A 326 -30.01 10.09 8.54
N LYS A 327 -30.11 10.14 9.87
CA LYS A 327 -29.64 11.29 10.67
C LYS A 327 -28.12 11.47 10.54
N LYS A 328 -27.33 10.39 10.56
CA LYS A 328 -25.87 10.45 10.39
C LYS A 328 -25.46 10.82 8.97
N LEU A 329 -26.11 10.26 7.95
CA LEU A 329 -25.90 10.64 6.56
C LEU A 329 -26.17 12.13 6.34
N THR A 330 -27.31 12.63 6.83
CA THR A 330 -27.67 14.05 6.74
C THR A 330 -26.65 14.94 7.46
N GLN A 331 -26.19 14.52 8.66
CA GLN A 331 -25.16 15.24 9.42
C GLN A 331 -23.87 15.39 8.61
N VAL A 332 -23.40 14.31 7.97
CA VAL A 332 -22.15 14.34 7.21
C VAL A 332 -22.31 15.04 5.86
N GLN A 333 -23.47 14.90 5.19
CA GLN A 333 -23.79 15.63 3.95
C GLN A 333 -23.69 17.14 4.16
N ASN A 334 -24.18 17.62 5.31
CA ASN A 334 -24.21 19.03 5.69
C ASN A 334 -22.99 19.49 6.48
N HIS A 335 -22.00 18.61 6.70
CA HIS A 335 -20.77 18.98 7.39
C HIS A 335 -20.02 20.03 6.58
N ALA A 336 -19.44 21.02 7.26
CA ALA A 336 -18.56 21.99 6.61
C ALA A 336 -17.39 21.23 5.96
N ALA A 337 -17.00 21.63 4.74
CA ALA A 337 -15.77 21.08 4.19
C ALA A 337 -14.62 21.49 5.13
N GLU A 338 -13.73 20.55 5.47
CA GLU A 338 -12.49 20.93 6.11
C GLU A 338 -11.65 21.69 5.08
N ASN A 339 -11.66 23.02 5.18
CA ASN A 339 -10.53 23.81 4.72
C ASN A 339 -9.42 23.48 5.72
N ALA A 340 -8.38 22.78 5.24
CA ALA A 340 -7.31 22.15 5.99
C ALA A 340 -7.14 22.61 7.46
N PRO A 341 -7.00 21.68 8.42
CA PRO A 341 -6.88 22.03 9.83
C PRO A 341 -5.75 23.05 10.04
N HIS A 342 -6.02 24.05 10.88
CA HIS A 342 -4.97 24.90 11.44
C HIS A 342 -3.89 23.98 12.01
N VAL A 343 -2.69 24.04 11.44
CA VAL A 343 -1.49 23.43 12.03
C VAL A 343 -1.36 24.06 13.42
N VAL A 344 -1.63 23.28 14.47
CA VAL A 344 -1.34 23.66 15.86
C VAL A 344 0.09 23.28 16.17
#